data_AF-A0A2N0QM73-F1
#
_entry.id   AF-A0A2N0QM73-F1
#
_cell.length_a   1.000
_cell.length_b   1.000
_cell.length_c   1.000
_cell.angle_alpha   90.00
_cell.angle_beta   90.00
_cell.angle_gamma   90.00
#
_symmetry.space_group_name_H-M   'P 1'
#
loop_
_entity.id
_entity.type
_entity.pdbx_description
1 polymer ?
#
loop_
_entity_poly.entity_id
_entity_poly.type
_entity_poly.pdbx_seq_one_letter_code
_entity_poly.pdbx_strand_id
1 'polypeptide(L)'
;MPTLEDGDRMIVNKFGYMFGEPHRFDIVVFHAPEGKDYIKRVIGLPGEYIEYKDDQLYINGTPIAEPYLDAYKAELPKGSLTQDFTLQDIPGVDPKLEVIPEGFVFVMGDNRRGSKDSRHIGLINIDEIIGSTNLIFWPLNEIRFVE
;
A
#
# COMPACT_ATOMS: atom_id res chain seq x y z
N MET A 1 -15.71 5.36 -0.43
CA MET A 1 -14.37 4.94 0.08
C MET A 1 -13.40 6.02 -0.36
N PRO A 2 -12.87 6.83 0.56
CA PRO A 2 -12.39 8.18 0.23
C PRO A 2 -11.23 8.23 -0.77
N THR A 3 -10.37 7.22 -0.85
CA THR A 3 -9.26 7.21 -1.83
C THR A 3 -9.70 6.70 -3.20
N LEU A 4 -10.30 5.51 -3.26
CA LEU A 4 -10.76 4.85 -4.49
C LEU A 4 -12.15 4.26 -4.29
N GLU A 5 -13.04 4.50 -5.25
CA GLU A 5 -14.41 3.99 -5.27
C GLU A 5 -14.64 3.02 -6.43
N ASP A 6 -15.64 2.14 -6.28
CA ASP A 6 -16.03 1.23 -7.35
C ASP A 6 -16.54 2.03 -8.56
N GLY A 7 -15.94 1.79 -9.73
CA GLY A 7 -16.23 2.54 -10.95
C GLY A 7 -15.27 3.70 -11.27
N ASP A 8 -14.35 4.03 -10.36
CA ASP A 8 -13.28 5.01 -10.64
C ASP A 8 -12.45 4.58 -11.85
N ARG A 9 -12.08 5.55 -12.69
CA ARG A 9 -11.07 5.33 -13.75
C ARG A 9 -9.85 6.17 -13.48
N MET A 10 -8.70 5.53 -13.63
CA MET A 10 -7.38 6.06 -13.29
C MET A 10 -6.40 5.89 -14.45
N ILE A 11 -5.46 6.82 -14.58
CA ILE A 11 -4.41 6.75 -15.59
C ILE A 11 -3.21 6.05 -14.96
N VAL A 12 -2.93 4.83 -15.40
CA VAL A 12 -1.76 4.08 -14.94
C VAL A 12 -0.56 4.46 -15.79
N ASN A 13 0.46 5.02 -15.14
CA ASN A 13 1.76 5.25 -15.75
C ASN A 13 2.61 3.98 -15.64
N LYS A 14 2.77 3.29 -16.76
CA LYS A 14 3.60 2.07 -16.86
C LYS A 14 5.09 2.37 -16.97
N PHE A 15 5.50 3.60 -17.29
CA PHE A 15 6.90 3.95 -17.51
C PHE A 15 7.66 4.22 -16.21
N GLY A 16 6.96 4.60 -15.13
CA GLY A 16 7.55 4.92 -13.83
C GLY A 16 8.32 3.74 -13.23
N TYR A 17 7.82 2.52 -13.38
CA TYR A 17 8.43 1.32 -12.80
C TYR A 17 9.33 0.53 -13.78
N MET A 18 9.31 0.86 -15.08
CA MET A 18 10.29 0.30 -16.03
C MET A 18 11.69 0.93 -15.89
N PHE A 19 11.78 2.13 -15.31
CA PHE A 19 13.03 2.89 -15.19
C PHE A 19 13.21 3.65 -13.88
N GLY A 20 12.27 3.58 -12.95
CA GLY A 20 12.28 4.29 -11.67
C GLY A 20 11.95 3.39 -10.50
N GLU A 21 12.42 3.78 -9.32
CA GLU A 21 12.19 3.06 -8.07
C GLU A 21 10.80 3.40 -7.49
N PRO A 22 10.13 2.46 -6.80
CA PRO A 22 8.92 2.77 -6.05
C PRO A 22 9.15 3.88 -5.06
N HIS A 23 8.20 4.81 -4.98
CA HIS A 23 8.17 5.79 -3.90
C HIS A 23 7.18 5.34 -2.84
N ARG A 24 7.49 5.67 -1.58
CA ARG A 24 6.53 5.45 -0.50
C ARG A 24 5.26 6.22 -0.82
N PHE A 25 4.13 5.56 -0.59
CA PHE A 25 2.77 6.04 -0.84
C PHE A 25 2.32 6.09 -2.29
N ASP A 26 3.15 5.65 -3.24
CA ASP A 26 2.68 5.37 -4.60
C ASP A 26 1.49 4.42 -4.56
N ILE A 27 0.45 4.71 -5.35
CA ILE A 27 -0.63 3.76 -5.60
C ILE A 27 -0.23 2.94 -6.82
N VAL A 28 -0.01 1.65 -6.60
CA VAL A 28 0.49 0.70 -7.60
C VAL A 28 -0.59 -0.29 -8.00
N VAL A 29 -0.54 -0.69 -9.27
CA VAL A 29 -1.33 -1.79 -9.81
C VAL A 29 -0.39 -2.97 -10.07
N PHE A 30 -0.70 -4.14 -9.54
CA PHE A 30 0.11 -5.34 -9.73
C PHE A 30 -0.78 -6.57 -9.91
N HIS A 31 -0.22 -7.60 -10.54
CA HIS A 31 -0.89 -8.88 -10.69
C HIS A 31 -0.88 -9.64 -9.36
N ALA A 32 -2.06 -9.95 -8.84
CA ALA A 32 -2.25 -10.77 -7.65
C ALA A 32 -2.59 -12.23 -8.02
N PRO A 33 -2.48 -13.18 -7.07
CA PRO A 33 -2.91 -14.55 -7.30
C PRO A 33 -4.36 -14.64 -7.82
N GLU A 34 -4.66 -15.72 -8.54
CA GLU A 34 -5.96 -15.96 -9.20
C GLU A 34 -6.24 -15.07 -10.43
N GLY A 35 -5.21 -14.43 -11.01
CA GLY A 35 -5.33 -13.65 -12.24
C GLY A 35 -6.14 -12.37 -12.07
N LYS A 36 -6.09 -11.76 -10.87
CA LYS A 36 -6.75 -10.50 -10.55
C LYS A 36 -5.71 -9.40 -10.44
N ASP A 37 -6.06 -8.19 -10.88
CA ASP A 37 -5.23 -7.01 -10.68
C ASP A 37 -5.61 -6.33 -9.37
N TYR A 38 -4.63 -6.06 -8.51
CA TYR A 38 -4.82 -5.37 -7.25
C TYR A 38 -4.27 -3.96 -7.33
N ILE A 39 -5.00 -3.04 -6.71
CA ILE A 39 -4.59 -1.64 -6.53
C ILE A 39 -4.35 -1.42 -5.05
N LYS A 40 -3.13 -1.03 -4.69
CA LYS A 40 -2.69 -0.85 -3.30
C LYS A 40 -1.69 0.29 -3.22
N ARG A 41 -1.49 0.81 -2.02
CA ARG A 41 -0.51 1.84 -1.72
C ARG A 41 0.79 1.20 -1.23
N VAL A 42 1.94 1.66 -1.73
CA VAL A 42 3.26 1.27 -1.24
C VAL A 42 3.47 1.87 0.15
N ILE A 43 3.79 1.02 1.12
CA ILE A 43 3.99 1.43 2.52
C ILE A 43 5.45 1.25 2.94
N GLY A 44 6.10 0.17 2.53
CA GLY A 44 7.52 -0.11 2.81
C GLY A 44 8.31 -0.34 1.54
N LEU A 45 9.54 0.17 1.53
CA LEU A 45 10.50 0.10 0.41
C LEU A 45 11.64 -0.90 0.70
N PRO A 46 12.41 -1.31 -0.32
CA PRO A 46 13.64 -2.06 -0.12
C PRO A 46 14.56 -1.45 0.96
N GLY A 47 15.13 -2.31 1.80
CA GLY A 47 16.03 -1.91 2.88
C GLY A 47 15.35 -1.37 4.14
N GLU A 48 14.02 -1.39 4.22
CA GLU A 48 13.28 -0.86 5.35
C GLU A 48 12.67 -1.92 6.26
N TYR A 49 12.71 -1.66 7.57
CA TYR A 49 11.92 -2.38 8.55
C TYR A 49 10.58 -1.67 8.76
N ILE A 50 9.50 -2.45 8.76
CA ILE A 50 8.14 -1.95 8.99
C ILE A 50 7.58 -2.51 10.29
N GLU A 51 6.87 -1.65 11.01
CA GLU A 51 6.11 -2.02 12.20
C GLU A 51 4.84 -1.18 12.26
N TYR A 52 3.72 -1.81 12.62
CA TYR A 52 2.54 -1.13 13.10
C TYR A 52 2.38 -1.39 14.58
N LYS A 53 2.15 -0.32 15.32
CA LYS A 53 1.85 -0.36 16.74
C LYS A 53 0.86 0.73 17.09
N ASP A 54 -0.22 0.38 17.78
CA ASP A 54 -1.26 1.31 18.23
C ASP A 54 -1.84 2.16 17.06
N ASP A 55 -2.06 1.53 15.90
CA ASP A 55 -2.57 2.17 14.65
C ASP A 55 -1.67 3.25 14.04
N GLN A 56 -0.37 3.20 14.38
CA GLN A 56 0.68 4.07 13.88
C GLN A 56 1.73 3.24 13.10
N LEU A 57 2.03 3.68 11.88
CA LEU A 57 3.12 3.14 11.07
C LEU A 57 4.47 3.63 11.59
N TYR A 58 5.43 2.72 11.69
CA TYR A 58 6.84 2.99 11.92
C TYR A 58 7.68 2.41 10.79
N ILE A 59 8.62 3.22 10.29
CA ILE A 59 9.64 2.82 9.31
C ILE A 59 11.00 3.01 9.95
N ASN A 60 11.77 1.94 10.10
CA ASN A 60 13.06 1.96 10.79
C ASN A 60 12.97 2.64 12.19
N GLY A 61 11.87 2.38 12.91
CA GLY A 61 11.58 2.98 14.23
C GLY A 61 11.10 4.44 14.20
N THR A 62 11.02 5.08 13.03
CA THR A 62 10.52 6.46 12.89
C THR A 62 9.02 6.44 12.58
N PRO A 63 8.17 7.15 13.35
CA PRO A 63 6.74 7.21 13.07
C PRO A 63 6.47 7.98 11.78
N ILE A 64 5.62 7.42 10.91
CA ILE A 64 5.25 8.02 9.63
C ILE A 64 3.77 8.40 9.63
N ALA A 65 3.45 9.65 9.29
CA ALA A 65 2.08 10.12 9.18
C ALA A 65 1.37 9.53 7.95
N GLU A 66 0.09 9.20 8.11
CA GLU A 66 -0.74 8.60 7.06
C GLU A 66 -2.07 9.37 6.89
N PRO A 67 -2.03 10.65 6.46
CA PRO A 67 -3.21 11.51 6.41
C PRO A 67 -4.31 10.99 5.46
N TYR A 68 -3.95 10.18 4.46
CA TYR A 68 -4.90 9.51 3.57
C TYR A 68 -5.82 8.51 4.30
N LEU A 69 -5.55 8.19 5.57
CA LEU A 69 -6.41 7.35 6.42
C LEU A 69 -7.35 8.15 7.33
N ASP A 70 -7.23 9.48 7.41
CA ASP A 70 -7.96 10.27 8.40
C ASP A 70 -9.47 10.10 8.30
N ALA A 71 -10.00 10.05 7.07
CA ALA A 71 -11.42 9.78 6.83
C ALA A 71 -11.83 8.38 7.31
N TYR A 72 -11.01 7.35 7.07
CA TYR A 72 -11.28 6.00 7.57
C TYR A 72 -11.21 5.92 9.10
N LYS A 73 -10.27 6.64 9.72
CA LYS A 73 -10.14 6.74 11.19
C LYS A 73 -11.32 7.51 11.81
N ALA A 74 -11.83 8.54 11.15
CA ALA A 74 -12.99 9.30 11.61
C ALA A 74 -14.31 8.50 11.55
N GLU A 75 -14.45 7.60 10.58
CA GLU A 75 -15.61 6.72 10.43
C GLU A 75 -15.62 5.54 11.42
N LEU A 76 -14.52 5.32 12.16
CA LEU A 76 -14.39 4.21 13.09
C LEU A 76 -14.99 4.55 14.47
N PRO A 77 -16.11 3.92 14.87
CA PRO A 77 -16.73 4.20 16.17
C PRO A 77 -15.89 3.66 17.35
N LYS A 78 -15.06 2.63 17.12
CA LYS A 78 -14.19 2.03 18.14
C LYS A 78 -13.08 1.15 17.54
N GLY A 79 -11.95 1.08 18.26
CA GLY A 79 -10.79 0.24 17.95
C GLY A 79 -9.83 0.87 16.94
N SER A 80 -8.77 0.15 16.58
CA SER A 80 -7.78 0.60 15.59
C SER A 80 -8.22 0.28 14.15
N LEU A 81 -7.82 1.11 13.21
CA LEU A 81 -8.00 0.86 11.77
C LEU A 81 -7.04 -0.25 11.31
N THR A 82 -5.81 -0.23 11.79
CA THR A 82 -4.74 -1.19 11.53
C THR A 82 -4.36 -1.89 12.83
N GLN A 83 -4.30 -3.22 12.82
CA GLN A 83 -3.81 -4.00 13.95
C GLN A 83 -2.28 -3.96 14.02
N ASP A 84 -1.74 -4.26 15.19
CA ASP A 84 -0.30 -4.32 15.41
C ASP A 84 0.30 -5.50 14.64
N PHE A 85 1.45 -5.27 14.00
CA PHE A 85 2.26 -6.29 13.35
C PHE A 85 3.67 -5.77 13.08
N THR A 86 4.58 -6.70 12.87
CA THR A 86 5.97 -6.45 12.44
C THR A 86 6.22 -7.08 11.08
N LEU A 87 7.33 -6.74 10.43
CA LEU A 87 7.74 -7.38 9.17
C LEU A 87 7.79 -8.91 9.27
N GLN A 88 8.16 -9.46 10.43
CA GLN A 88 8.29 -10.91 10.64
C GLN A 88 6.94 -11.62 10.78
N ASP A 89 5.85 -10.90 11.06
CA ASP A 89 4.50 -11.46 11.11
C ASP A 89 3.91 -11.66 9.70
N ILE A 90 4.55 -11.10 8.68
CA ILE A 90 4.07 -11.11 7.30
C ILE A 90 4.19 -12.51 6.68
N PRO A 91 3.11 -13.06 6.08
CA PRO A 91 3.18 -14.37 5.43
C PRO A 91 4.27 -14.46 4.36
N GLY A 92 5.05 -15.53 4.39
CA GLY A 92 6.12 -15.79 3.43
C GLY A 92 7.43 -15.02 3.71
N VAL A 93 7.47 -14.18 4.74
CA VAL A 93 8.71 -13.54 5.20
C VAL A 93 9.47 -14.48 6.13
N ASP A 94 10.79 -14.60 5.93
CA ASP A 94 11.67 -15.33 6.85
C ASP A 94 11.66 -14.61 8.22
N PRO A 95 11.41 -15.28 9.35
CA PRO A 95 11.46 -14.66 10.68
C PRO A 95 12.80 -14.01 11.03
N LYS A 96 13.89 -14.32 10.31
CA LYS A 96 15.20 -13.69 10.46
C LYS A 96 15.39 -12.46 9.58
N LEU A 97 14.43 -12.14 8.72
CA LEU A 97 14.51 -11.00 7.84
C LEU A 97 14.35 -9.72 8.67
N GLU A 98 15.35 -8.85 8.63
CA GLU A 98 15.36 -7.60 9.39
C GLU A 98 14.75 -6.43 8.61
N VAL A 99 14.78 -6.49 7.28
CA VAL A 99 14.31 -5.43 6.38
C VAL A 99 13.70 -6.02 5.12
N ILE A 100 12.83 -5.27 4.44
CA ILE A 100 12.30 -5.65 3.14
C ILE A 100 13.49 -5.87 2.18
N PRO A 101 13.56 -7.01 1.48
CA PRO A 101 14.68 -7.32 0.61
C PRO A 101 14.63 -6.50 -0.67
N GLU A 102 15.78 -6.35 -1.32
CA GLU A 102 15.89 -5.74 -2.64
C GLU A 102 14.95 -6.41 -3.66
N GLY A 103 14.34 -5.60 -4.52
CA GLY A 103 13.37 -6.07 -5.51
C GLY A 103 11.94 -6.28 -4.98
N PHE A 104 11.68 -6.00 -3.70
CA PHE A 104 10.36 -6.15 -3.10
C PHE A 104 9.85 -4.87 -2.44
N VAL A 105 8.52 -4.74 -2.40
CA VAL A 105 7.82 -3.70 -1.63
C VAL A 105 6.75 -4.31 -0.75
N PHE A 106 6.38 -3.58 0.31
CA PHE A 106 5.24 -3.90 1.15
C PHE A 106 4.08 -2.94 0.83
N VAL A 107 2.91 -3.48 0.48
CA VAL A 107 1.75 -2.69 0.03
C VAL A 107 0.51 -2.93 0.89
N MET A 108 -0.29 -1.90 1.11
CA MET A 108 -1.54 -1.97 1.85
C MET A 108 -2.67 -1.23 1.15
N GLY A 109 -3.91 -1.65 1.37
CA GLY A 109 -5.08 -0.89 0.91
C GLY A 109 -5.53 0.13 1.96
N ASP A 110 -5.93 1.32 1.52
CA ASP A 110 -6.38 2.40 2.42
C ASP A 110 -7.63 1.99 3.22
N ASN A 111 -8.51 1.15 2.66
CA ASN A 111 -9.55 0.46 3.42
C ASN A 111 -8.95 -0.71 4.23
N ARG A 112 -8.21 -0.39 5.29
CA ARG A 112 -7.38 -1.32 6.05
C ARG A 112 -8.11 -2.56 6.53
N ARG A 113 -9.36 -2.44 6.98
CA ARG A 113 -10.16 -3.57 7.50
C ARG A 113 -10.76 -4.45 6.40
N GLY A 114 -10.93 -3.93 5.19
CA GLY A 114 -11.51 -4.64 4.05
C GLY A 114 -10.50 -5.08 2.98
N SER A 115 -9.21 -4.83 3.19
CA SER A 115 -8.18 -5.02 2.17
C SER A 115 -7.42 -6.34 2.34
N LYS A 116 -7.41 -7.16 1.28
CA LYS A 116 -6.43 -8.24 1.10
C LYS A 116 -5.18 -7.65 0.44
N ASP A 117 -4.11 -7.56 1.21
CA ASP A 117 -2.85 -6.90 0.85
C ASP A 117 -1.65 -7.58 1.51
N SER A 118 -0.46 -6.96 1.56
CA SER A 118 0.76 -7.64 1.99
C SER A 118 0.69 -8.28 3.38
N ARG A 119 -0.17 -7.78 4.28
CA ARG A 119 -0.47 -8.42 5.57
C ARG A 119 -0.97 -9.87 5.45
N HIS A 120 -1.51 -10.23 4.29
CA HIS A 120 -2.12 -11.53 4.01
C HIS A 120 -1.43 -12.28 2.87
N ILE A 121 -0.87 -11.56 1.89
CA ILE A 121 -0.30 -12.14 0.66
C ILE A 121 1.23 -12.04 0.58
N GLY A 122 1.87 -11.40 1.55
CA GLY A 122 3.32 -11.22 1.58
C GLY A 122 3.83 -10.00 0.81
N LEU A 123 5.14 -9.95 0.64
CA LEU A 123 5.82 -8.90 -0.12
C LEU A 123 5.55 -9.04 -1.61
N ILE A 124 5.52 -7.90 -2.31
CA ILE A 124 5.24 -7.84 -3.75
C ILE A 124 6.56 -7.60 -4.48
N ASN A 125 6.84 -8.43 -5.49
CA ASN A 125 7.99 -8.20 -6.36
C ASN A 125 7.73 -6.96 -7.21
N ILE A 126 8.68 -6.04 -7.25
CA ILE A 126 8.58 -4.79 -8.01
C ILE A 126 8.36 -5.07 -9.50
N ASP A 127 8.91 -6.16 -10.04
CA ASP A 127 8.72 -6.57 -11.44
C ASP A 127 7.27 -7.01 -11.76
N GLU A 128 6.45 -7.32 -10.75
CA GLU A 128 5.02 -7.63 -10.91
C GLU A 128 4.14 -6.37 -10.94
N ILE A 129 4.72 -5.19 -10.67
CA ILE A 129 4.03 -3.90 -10.72
C ILE A 129 3.86 -3.48 -12.19
N ILE A 130 2.61 -3.37 -12.60
CA ILE A 130 2.20 -2.96 -13.95
C ILE A 130 2.43 -1.44 -14.14
N GLY A 131 2.32 -0.67 -13.06
CA GLY A 131 2.59 0.77 -13.03
C GLY A 131 2.03 1.45 -11.76
N SER A 132 2.27 2.75 -11.64
CA SER A 132 1.65 3.60 -10.60
C SER A 132 0.64 4.57 -11.16
N THR A 133 -0.22 5.08 -10.29
CA THR A 133 -1.17 6.14 -10.58
C THR A 133 -1.21 7.14 -9.44
N ASN A 134 -1.15 8.42 -9.76
CA ASN A 134 -1.39 9.50 -8.80
C ASN A 134 -2.60 10.34 -9.22
N LEU A 135 -3.36 9.91 -10.25
CA LEU A 135 -4.46 10.67 -10.84
C LEU A 135 -5.70 9.80 -11.06
N ILE A 136 -6.78 10.17 -10.39
CA ILE A 136 -8.12 9.68 -10.67
C ILE A 136 -8.78 10.71 -11.57
N PHE A 137 -9.26 10.29 -12.76
CA PHE A 137 -9.74 11.21 -13.80
C PHE A 137 -11.23 11.07 -14.14
N TRP A 138 -11.88 10.03 -13.63
CA TRP A 138 -13.31 9.80 -13.80
C TRP A 138 -13.93 9.32 -12.49
N PRO A 139 -15.09 9.87 -12.09
CA PRO A 139 -15.96 10.78 -12.86
C PRO A 139 -15.42 12.22 -13.00
N LEU A 140 -15.78 12.94 -14.08
CA LEU A 140 -15.15 14.23 -14.46
C LEU A 140 -15.31 15.33 -13.40
N ASN A 141 -16.31 15.23 -12.54
CA ASN A 141 -16.54 16.12 -11.40
C ASN A 141 -15.71 15.76 -10.16
N GLU A 142 -14.88 14.71 -10.22
CA GLU A 142 -14.09 14.18 -9.10
C GLU A 142 -12.62 13.94 -9.49
N ILE A 143 -12.13 14.65 -10.52
CA ILE A 143 -10.71 14.60 -10.89
C ILE A 143 -9.87 15.05 -9.69
N ARG A 144 -9.04 14.14 -9.17
CA ARG A 144 -8.18 14.42 -8.01
C ARG A 144 -6.83 13.75 -8.16
N PHE A 145 -5.82 14.43 -7.66
CA PHE A 145 -4.53 13.82 -7.37
C PHE A 145 -4.61 13.10 -6.03
N VAL A 146 -4.06 11.89 -5.98
CA VAL A 146 -3.96 11.09 -4.76
C VAL A 146 -2.49 11.09 -4.34
N GLU A 147 -2.21 11.78 -3.24
CA GLU A 147 -0.93 11.80 -2.54
C GLU A 147 -0.97 10.86 -1.33
#